data_AF-A0A2A5GF74-F1
#
_entry.id   AF-A0A2A5GF74-F1
#
_cell.length_a   1.000
_cell.length_b   1.000
_cell.length_c   1.000
_cell.angle_alpha   90.00
_cell.angle_beta   90.00
_cell.angle_gamma   90.00
#
_symmetry.space_group_name_H-M   'P 1'
#
loop_
_entity.id
_entity.type
_entity.pdbx_description
1 polymer ?
#
loop_
_entity_poly.entity_id
_entity_poly.type
_entity_poly.pdbx_seq_one_letter_code
_entity_poly.pdbx_strand_id
1 'polypeptide(L)'
;MDITNEARKHLLRFLKKVLDGSYTRNEMENFSILRYQNDDLEQIREEVSKMILQAPGADFSKKSPLGEDDRALVEELACELEKRCT
;
A
#
# COMPACT_ATOMS: atom_id res chain seq x y z
N MET A 1 -12.08 13.09 -16.32
CA MET A 1 -11.19 12.14 -15.63
C MET A 1 -11.34 12.42 -14.16
N ASP A 2 -11.84 11.45 -13.39
CA ASP A 2 -12.01 11.61 -11.95
C ASP A 2 -10.64 11.35 -11.29
N ILE A 3 -9.95 12.43 -10.93
CA ILE A 3 -8.62 12.41 -10.32
C ILE A 3 -8.63 11.52 -9.06
N THR A 4 -9.74 11.48 -8.33
CA THR A 4 -9.90 10.66 -7.14
C THR A 4 -9.97 9.17 -7.49
N ASN A 5 -10.60 8.80 -8.60
CA ASN A 5 -10.63 7.40 -9.04
C ASN A 5 -9.25 6.91 -9.52
N GLU A 6 -8.47 7.77 -10.19
CA GLU A 6 -7.10 7.41 -10.59
C GLU A 6 -6.16 7.25 -9.39
N ALA A 7 -6.30 8.10 -8.37
CA ALA A 7 -5.58 7.95 -7.11
C ALA A 7 -5.93 6.63 -6.39
N ARG A 8 -7.22 6.27 -6.34
CA ARG A 8 -7.68 4.98 -5.78
C ARG A 8 -7.09 3.80 -6.53
N LYS A 9 -7.12 3.82 -7.88
CA LYS A 9 -6.53 2.75 -8.71
C LYS A 9 -5.02 2.64 -8.51
N HIS A 10 -4.33 3.76 -8.36
CA HIS A 10 -2.89 3.77 -8.08
C HIS A 10 -2.59 3.09 -6.74
N LEU A 11 -3.31 3.47 -5.69
CA LEU A 11 -3.18 2.86 -4.36
C LEU A 11 -3.50 1.36 -4.42
N LEU A 12 -4.65 0.99 -4.99
CA LEU A 12 -5.07 -0.41 -5.12
C LEU A 12 -4.04 -1.27 -5.87
N ARG A 13 -3.45 -0.74 -6.95
CA ARG A 13 -2.40 -1.44 -7.70
C ARG A 13 -1.18 -1.72 -6.82
N PHE A 14 -0.81 -0.78 -5.97
CA PHE A 14 0.30 -0.97 -5.05
C PHE A 14 -0.04 -2.02 -3.98
N LEU A 15 -1.23 -1.96 -3.37
CA LEU A 15 -1.66 -2.95 -2.37
C LEU A 15 -1.65 -4.38 -2.93
N LYS A 16 -2.10 -4.59 -4.16
CA LYS A 16 -2.03 -5.90 -4.82
C LYS A 16 -0.59 -6.39 -4.98
N LYS A 17 0.33 -5.50 -5.35
CA LYS A 17 1.77 -5.85 -5.42
C LYS A 17 2.36 -6.19 -4.06
N VAL A 18 1.89 -5.53 -3.00
CA VAL A 18 2.29 -5.79 -1.62
C VAL A 18 1.84 -7.20 -1.20
N LEU A 19 0.58 -7.56 -1.47
CA LEU A 19 0.04 -8.92 -1.22
C LEU A 19 0.77 -10.00 -2.02
N ASP A 20 1.13 -9.71 -3.27
CA ASP A 20 1.88 -10.62 -4.14
C ASP A 20 3.38 -10.66 -3.83
N GLY A 21 3.89 -9.78 -2.94
CA GLY A 21 5.32 -9.59 -2.69
C GLY A 21 6.13 -9.11 -3.91
N SER A 22 5.44 -8.65 -4.97
CA SER A 22 6.02 -8.34 -6.28
C SER A 22 6.52 -6.89 -6.43
N TYR A 23 6.23 -6.01 -5.45
CA TYR A 23 6.71 -4.63 -5.44
C TYR A 23 8.24 -4.54 -5.39
N THR A 24 8.83 -3.56 -6.05
CA THR A 24 10.27 -3.27 -5.97
C THR A 24 10.59 -2.33 -4.82
N ARG A 25 11.86 -2.26 -4.42
CA ARG A 25 12.34 -1.28 -3.44
C ARG A 25 12.02 0.16 -3.87
N ASN A 26 12.27 0.49 -5.13
CA ASN A 26 11.98 1.82 -5.68
C ASN A 26 10.48 2.13 -5.61
N GLU A 27 9.61 1.16 -5.90
CA GLU A 27 8.16 1.37 -5.75
C GLU A 27 7.75 1.61 -4.29
N MET A 28 8.37 0.91 -3.34
CA MET A 28 8.14 1.14 -1.91
C MET A 28 8.65 2.51 -1.44
N GLU A 29 9.85 2.91 -1.86
CA GLU A 29 10.41 4.23 -1.55
C GLU A 29 9.55 5.34 -2.16
N ASN A 30 9.08 5.17 -3.40
CA ASN A 30 8.17 6.11 -4.03
C ASN A 30 6.80 6.13 -3.32
N PHE A 31 6.29 4.99 -2.89
CA PHE A 31 5.03 4.90 -2.15
C PHE A 31 5.10 5.56 -0.77
N SER A 32 6.25 5.46 -0.08
CA SER A 32 6.43 6.03 1.25
C SER A 32 6.52 7.56 1.25
N ILE A 33 6.99 8.17 0.16
CA ILE A 33 7.08 9.63 -0.01
C ILE A 33 5.88 10.27 -0.72
N LEU A 34 5.07 9.46 -1.41
CA LEU A 34 3.87 9.92 -2.10
C LEU A 34 2.86 10.47 -1.08
N ARG A 35 2.06 11.46 -1.50
CA ARG A 35 0.97 12.01 -0.70
C ARG A 35 -0.31 12.07 -1.51
N TYR A 36 -1.38 11.55 -0.94
CA TYR A 36 -2.73 11.71 -1.47
C TYR A 36 -3.38 12.97 -0.90
N GLN A 37 -4.16 13.67 -1.72
CA GLN A 37 -4.98 14.81 -1.27
C GLN A 37 -6.24 14.37 -0.53
N ASN A 38 -6.60 13.09 -0.65
CA ASN A 38 -7.76 12.51 0.00
C ASN A 38 -7.29 11.84 1.30
N ASP A 39 -7.88 12.24 2.42
CA ASP A 39 -7.48 11.79 3.75
C ASP A 39 -7.62 10.27 3.93
N ASP A 40 -8.70 9.66 3.41
CA ASP A 40 -8.88 8.20 3.47
C ASP A 40 -7.73 7.47 2.75
N LEU A 41 -7.35 7.94 1.55
CA LEU A 41 -6.26 7.32 0.77
C LEU A 41 -4.90 7.54 1.44
N GLU A 42 -4.68 8.71 2.04
CA GLU A 42 -3.44 9.01 2.75
C GLU A 42 -3.31 8.16 4.02
N GLN A 43 -4.40 7.97 4.75
CA GLN A 43 -4.43 7.10 5.93
C GLN A 43 -4.06 5.66 5.56
N ILE A 44 -4.67 5.11 4.51
CA ILE A 44 -4.34 3.76 4.00
C ILE A 44 -2.86 3.68 3.61
N ARG A 45 -2.34 4.70 2.91
CA ARG A 45 -0.93 4.74 2.50
C ARG A 45 0.01 4.73 3.71
N GLU A 46 -0.28 5.52 4.74
CA GLU A 46 0.53 5.58 5.96
C GLU A 46 0.54 4.24 6.71
N GLU A 47 -0.63 3.64 6.87
CA GLU A 47 -0.81 2.38 7.59
C GLU A 47 -0.04 1.24 6.92
N VAL A 48 -0.22 1.09 5.60
CA VAL A 48 0.50 0.09 4.80
C VAL A 48 2.00 0.37 4.80
N SER A 49 2.41 1.64 4.74
CA SER A 49 3.82 2.01 4.82
C SER A 49 4.42 1.60 6.17
N LYS A 50 3.72 1.84 7.28
CA LYS A 50 4.15 1.42 8.62
C LYS A 50 4.29 -0.10 8.70
N MET A 51 3.35 -0.87 8.18
CA MET A 51 3.42 -2.34 8.18
C MET A 51 4.65 -2.87 7.45
N ILE A 52 4.94 -2.31 6.28
CA ILE A 52 6.11 -2.73 5.49
C ILE A 52 7.43 -2.27 6.17
N LEU A 53 7.44 -1.12 6.85
CA LEU A 53 8.63 -0.52 7.47
C LEU A 53 8.91 -0.96 8.92
N GLN A 54 7.90 -1.44 9.65
CA GLN A 54 8.04 -1.83 11.06
C GLN A 54 8.69 -3.20 11.28
N ALA A 55 9.08 -3.92 10.22
CA ALA A 55 9.91 -5.12 10.36
C ALA A 55 11.24 -4.74 11.06
N PRO A 56 11.51 -5.23 12.29
CA PRO A 56 12.68 -4.78 13.06
C PRO A 56 13.96 -5.12 12.31
N GLY A 57 14.74 -4.08 11.98
CA GLY A 57 15.93 -4.20 11.13
C GLY A 57 15.66 -4.05 9.64
N ALA A 58 14.64 -3.27 9.24
CA ALA A 58 14.31 -2.90 7.86
C ALA A 58 15.47 -2.16 7.17
N ASP A 59 16.50 -2.92 6.85
CA ASP A 59 17.33 -2.65 5.70
C ASP A 59 16.40 -2.80 4.49
N PHE A 60 16.15 -1.69 3.80
CA PHE A 60 15.40 -1.68 2.53
C PHE A 60 15.97 -2.67 1.49
N SER A 61 17.13 -3.27 1.76
CA SER A 61 17.71 -4.39 1.00
C SER A 61 16.95 -5.72 1.12
N LYS A 62 16.18 -5.95 2.20
CA LYS A 62 15.45 -7.21 2.41
C LYS A 62 13.95 -6.96 2.45
N LYS A 63 13.24 -7.53 1.47
CA LYS A 63 11.79 -7.68 1.53
C LYS A 63 11.46 -8.61 2.70
N SER A 64 10.99 -8.04 3.81
CA SER A 64 10.39 -8.85 4.86
C SER A 64 9.02 -9.32 4.37
N PRO A 65 8.69 -10.62 4.49
CA PRO A 65 7.32 -11.06 4.28
C PRO A 65 6.41 -10.32 5.25
N LEU A 66 5.26 -9.86 4.79
CA LEU A 66 4.19 -9.37 5.66
C LEU A 66 3.77 -10.48 6.62
N GLY A 67 3.48 -10.11 7.87
CA GLY A 67 2.80 -11.03 8.79
C GLY A 67 1.43 -11.42 8.25
N GLU A 68 0.88 -12.55 8.71
CA GLU A 68 -0.46 -12.98 8.29
C GLU A 68 -1.53 -11.93 8.65
N ASP A 69 -1.40 -11.29 9.82
CA ASP A 69 -2.31 -10.22 10.26
C ASP A 69 -2.21 -8.98 9.37
N ASP A 70 -0.99 -8.52 9.07
CA ASP A 70 -0.78 -7.37 8.18
C ASP A 70 -1.29 -7.66 6.76
N ARG A 71 -1.10 -8.89 6.28
CA ARG A 71 -1.59 -9.33 4.98
C ARG A 71 -3.11 -9.30 4.93
N ALA A 72 -3.79 -9.82 5.95
CA ALA A 72 -5.25 -9.81 6.02
C ALA A 72 -5.81 -8.38 6.00
N LEU A 73 -5.16 -7.46 6.70
CA LEU A 73 -5.56 -6.05 6.68
C LEU A 73 -5.33 -5.40 5.31
N VAL A 74 -4.18 -5.63 4.68
CA VAL A 74 -3.91 -5.09 3.34
C VAL A 74 -4.91 -5.63 2.31
N GLU A 75 -5.35 -6.89 2.47
CA GLU A 75 -6.39 -7.51 1.66
C GLU A 75 -7.75 -6.85 1.88
N GLU A 76 -8.15 -6.60 3.13
CA GLU A 76 -9.38 -5.88 3.45
C GLU A 76 -9.39 -4.47 2.84
N LEU A 77 -8.31 -3.71 3.03
CA LEU A 77 -8.14 -2.36 2.47
C LEU A 77 -8.20 -2.37 0.92
N ALA A 78 -7.59 -3.37 0.29
CA ALA A 78 -7.65 -3.53 -1.17
C ALA A 78 -9.08 -3.83 -1.64
N CYS A 79 -9.81 -4.71 -0.95
CA CYS A 79 -11.20 -5.02 -1.26
C CYS A 79 -12.13 -3.79 -1.10
N GLU A 80 -11.93 -2.99 -0.05
CA GLU A 80 -12.70 -1.76 0.14
C GLU A 80 -12.45 -0.74 -0.96
N LEU A 81 -11.18 -0.54 -1.36
CA LEU A 81 -10.83 0.36 -2.45
C LEU A 81 -11.41 -0.10 -3.79
N GLU A 82 -11.40 -1.41 -4.06
CA GLU A 82 -11.93 -1.98 -5.30
C GLU A 82 -13.44 -1.74 -5.44
N LYS A 83 -14.21 -1.90 -4.34
CA LYS A 83 -15.65 -1.59 -4.30
C LYS A 83 -15.96 -0.10 -4.57
N ARG A 84 -15.03 0.80 -4.25
CA ARG A 84 -15.15 2.25 -4.46
C ARG A 84 -14.58 2.73 -5.81
N CYS A 85 -13.99 1.82 -6.60
CA CYS A 85 -13.49 2.08 -7.95
C CYS A 85 -14.47 1.67 -9.06
N THR A 86 -15.58 1.00 -8.69
CA THR A 86 -16.68 0.57 -9.58
C THR A 86 -17.64 1.73 -9.85
#